data_AF-A0A0K9GHT0-F1
#
_entry.id   AF-A0A0K9GHT0-F1
#
_cell.length_a   1.000
_cell.length_b   1.000
_cell.length_c   1.000
_cell.angle_alpha   90.00
_cell.angle_beta   90.00
_cell.angle_gamma   90.00
#
_symmetry.space_group_name_H-M   'P 1'
#
loop_
_entity.id
_entity.type
_entity.pdbx_description
1 polymer ?
#
loop_
_entity_poly.entity_id
_entity_poly.type
_entity_poly.pdbx_seq_one_letter_code
_entity_poly.pdbx_strand_id
1 'polypeptide(L)'
;MKEDKTVENKVIVDSSAAEFNLFELSNEEEKVYTDFQKDLNLEHLRRLEPISIGKLYVQTILDKKIDAQYALYTDRKEYIQWSKEEDEKIPVTDRGTSEQVIKQFKNIDKGEFIQTNDYEGYIEYDSGKGKSGFKMIKNEDGIWQVAFLPIQ
;
A
#
# COMPACT_ATOMS: atom_id res chain seq x y z
N MET A 1 -10.92 0.52 -62.09
CA MET A 1 -10.00 0.01 -61.05
C MET A 1 -10.31 0.80 -59.79
N LYS A 2 -10.64 0.10 -58.71
CA LYS A 2 -11.05 0.71 -57.44
C LYS A 2 -9.78 1.05 -56.68
N GLU A 3 -9.53 2.32 -56.40
CA GLU A 3 -8.43 2.72 -55.53
C GLU A 3 -8.76 2.37 -54.08
N ASP A 4 -7.79 1.67 -53.50
CA ASP A 4 -7.84 1.02 -52.21
C ASP A 4 -7.87 2.06 -51.08
N LYS A 5 -8.70 1.75 -50.09
CA LYS A 5 -8.81 2.51 -48.84
C LYS A 5 -7.59 2.21 -47.99
N THR A 6 -6.83 3.24 -47.61
CA THR A 6 -6.05 3.19 -46.36
C THR A 6 -6.45 4.40 -45.53
N VAL A 7 -7.48 4.22 -44.71
CA VAL A 7 -7.81 5.17 -43.64
C VAL A 7 -6.80 4.91 -42.54
N GLU A 8 -5.89 5.84 -42.33
CA GLU A 8 -4.98 5.85 -41.19
C GLU A 8 -5.82 5.91 -39.91
N ASN A 9 -5.93 4.77 -39.24
CA ASN A 9 -6.50 4.66 -37.90
C ASN A 9 -5.53 5.35 -36.93
N LYS A 10 -5.72 6.66 -36.74
CA LYS A 10 -5.13 7.40 -35.63
C LYS A 10 -5.73 6.85 -34.35
N VAL A 11 -5.05 5.89 -33.74
CA VAL A 11 -5.31 5.44 -32.37
C VAL A 11 -5.15 6.66 -31.48
N ILE A 12 -6.28 7.24 -31.09
CA ILE A 12 -6.34 8.22 -30.02
C ILE A 12 -6.00 7.43 -28.77
N VAL A 13 -4.73 7.47 -28.39
CA VAL A 13 -4.28 7.01 -27.08
C VAL A 13 -4.92 7.97 -26.11
N ASP A 14 -6.00 7.53 -25.48
CA ASP A 14 -6.71 8.29 -24.45
C ASP A 14 -5.75 8.42 -23.25
N SER A 15 -4.97 9.50 -23.29
CA SER A 15 -4.07 9.97 -22.25
C SER A 15 -4.89 10.56 -21.11
N SER A 16 -5.70 9.72 -20.47
CA SER A 16 -6.48 10.04 -19.27
C SER A 16 -6.23 9.03 -18.14
N ALA A 17 -5.05 8.42 -18.11
CA ALA A 17 -4.44 8.05 -16.84
C ALA A 17 -3.68 9.29 -16.36
N ALA A 18 -4.40 10.26 -15.79
CA ALA A 18 -3.75 11.07 -14.77
C ALA A 18 -3.33 10.05 -13.71
N GLU A 19 -2.03 9.73 -13.68
CA GLU A 19 -1.43 8.96 -12.61
C GLU A 19 -1.82 9.68 -11.32
N PHE A 20 -2.79 9.13 -10.60
CA PHE A 20 -3.14 9.61 -9.28
C PHE A 20 -2.04 9.12 -8.34
N ASN A 21 -0.84 9.71 -8.48
CA ASN A 21 0.28 9.47 -7.60
C ASN A 21 -0.07 10.10 -6.26
N LEU A 22 -0.47 9.23 -5.33
CA LEU A 22 -0.86 9.59 -3.97
C LEU A 22 0.30 10.25 -3.22
N PHE A 23 1.49 9.73 -3.45
CA PHE A 23 2.80 10.18 -2.99
C PHE A 23 3.86 9.59 -3.93
N GLU A 24 5.09 10.08 -3.82
CA GLU A 24 6.25 9.46 -4.44
C GLU A 24 7.04 8.69 -3.38
N LEU A 25 7.54 7.51 -3.75
CA LEU A 25 8.53 6.81 -2.94
C LEU A 25 9.89 7.50 -3.15
N SER A 26 10.61 7.76 -2.07
CA SER A 26 12.01 8.19 -2.17
C SER A 26 12.88 7.07 -2.73
N ASN A 27 14.08 7.40 -3.22
CA ASN A 27 15.02 6.41 -3.75
C ASN A 27 15.32 5.27 -2.75
N GLU A 28 15.35 5.57 -1.45
CA GLU A 28 15.54 4.54 -0.41
C GLU A 28 14.31 3.63 -0.28
N GLU A 29 13.12 4.22 -0.23
CA GLU A 29 11.85 3.46 -0.15
C GLU A 29 11.65 2.60 -1.40
N GLU A 30 11.92 3.12 -2.61
CA GLU A 30 11.83 2.37 -3.86
C GLU A 30 12.79 1.18 -3.89
N LYS A 31 14.02 1.38 -3.42
CA LYS A 31 15.01 0.31 -3.32
C LYS A 31 14.54 -0.76 -2.34
N VAL A 32 14.11 -0.36 -1.14
CA VAL A 32 13.61 -1.30 -0.13
C VAL A 32 12.38 -2.04 -0.63
N TYR A 33 11.45 -1.35 -1.30
CA TYR A 33 10.26 -1.95 -1.90
C TYR A 33 10.62 -2.99 -2.95
N THR A 34 11.55 -2.65 -3.85
CA THR A 34 12.02 -3.55 -4.90
C THR A 34 12.73 -4.78 -4.32
N ASP A 35 13.55 -4.61 -3.28
CA ASP A 35 14.25 -5.71 -2.63
C ASP A 35 13.26 -6.61 -1.86
N PHE A 36 12.35 -6.02 -1.10
CA PHE A 36 11.24 -6.72 -0.42
C PHE A 36 10.38 -7.52 -1.39
N GLN A 37 10.03 -7.00 -2.56
CA GLN A 37 9.20 -7.73 -3.52
C GLN A 37 9.87 -8.99 -4.11
N LYS A 38 11.20 -9.14 -4.01
CA LYS A 38 11.91 -10.31 -4.56
C LYS A 38 11.75 -11.55 -3.70
N ASP A 39 11.69 -11.38 -2.39
CA ASP A 39 11.75 -12.47 -1.41
C ASP A 39 10.72 -12.36 -0.27
N LEU A 40 9.97 -11.25 -0.21
CA LEU A 40 9.00 -10.90 0.84
C LEU A 40 9.61 -10.89 2.24
N ASN A 41 10.92 -10.66 2.34
CA ASN A 41 11.64 -10.68 3.60
C ASN A 41 11.51 -9.33 4.34
N LEU A 42 10.89 -9.36 5.52
CA LEU A 42 10.67 -8.19 6.37
C LEU A 42 11.97 -7.50 6.80
N GLU A 43 13.10 -8.19 6.80
CA GLU A 43 14.41 -7.60 7.14
C GLU A 43 14.77 -6.40 6.27
N HIS A 44 14.28 -6.35 5.03
CA HIS A 44 14.47 -5.18 4.15
C HIS A 44 13.83 -3.90 4.74
N LEU A 45 12.80 -4.05 5.57
CA LEU A 45 12.03 -2.95 6.18
C LEU A 45 12.63 -2.45 7.50
N ARG A 46 13.65 -3.11 8.06
CA ARG A 46 14.16 -2.87 9.42
C ARG A 46 14.57 -1.42 9.70
N ARG A 47 14.98 -0.68 8.67
CA ARG A 47 15.41 0.73 8.78
C ARG A 47 14.34 1.73 8.38
N LEU A 48 13.18 1.26 7.93
CA LEU A 48 12.10 2.14 7.54
C LEU A 48 11.31 2.59 8.76
N GLU A 49 10.96 3.88 8.74
CA GLU A 49 10.01 4.45 9.67
C GLU A 49 8.58 3.95 9.35
N PRO A 50 7.65 3.97 10.33
CA PRO A 50 6.28 3.52 10.13
C PRO A 50 5.58 4.15 8.92
N ILE A 51 5.81 5.45 8.67
CA ILE A 51 5.22 6.16 7.53
C ILE A 51 5.69 5.56 6.20
N SER A 52 6.98 5.27 6.06
CA SER A 52 7.53 4.64 4.87
C SER A 52 6.94 3.24 4.64
N ILE A 53 6.80 2.42 5.69
CA ILE A 53 6.14 1.11 5.59
C ILE A 53 4.67 1.27 5.18
N GLY A 54 3.96 2.25 5.73
CA GLY A 54 2.60 2.59 5.33
C GLY A 54 2.50 2.96 3.84
N LYS A 55 3.45 3.75 3.32
CA LYS A 55 3.54 4.05 1.88
C LYS A 55 3.77 2.80 1.05
N LEU A 56 4.68 1.91 1.46
CA LEU A 56 4.92 0.65 0.74
C LEU A 56 3.67 -0.22 0.71
N TYR A 57 2.95 -0.33 1.82
CA TYR A 57 1.68 -1.05 1.88
C TYR A 57 0.66 -0.49 0.89
N VAL A 58 0.45 0.83 0.88
CA VAL A 58 -0.48 1.44 -0.08
C VAL A 58 -0.02 1.21 -1.52
N GLN A 59 1.29 1.27 -1.79
CA GLN A 59 1.86 1.00 -3.11
C GLN A 59 1.57 -0.45 -3.56
N THR A 60 1.63 -1.45 -2.66
CA THR A 60 1.27 -2.84 -3.02
C THR A 60 -0.17 -2.96 -3.50
N ILE A 61 -1.09 -2.17 -2.96
CA ILE A 61 -2.50 -2.17 -3.38
C ILE A 61 -2.63 -1.54 -4.77
N LEU A 62 -1.96 -0.41 -5.01
CA LEU A 62 -1.96 0.27 -6.31
C LEU A 62 -1.34 -0.61 -7.41
N ASP A 63 -0.27 -1.33 -7.09
CA ASP A 63 0.43 -2.27 -7.98
C ASP A 63 -0.26 -3.65 -8.08
N LYS A 64 -1.35 -3.86 -7.32
CA LYS A 64 -2.09 -5.13 -7.24
C LYS A 64 -1.20 -6.33 -6.84
N LYS A 65 -0.22 -6.10 -5.97
CA LYS A 65 0.73 -7.10 -5.45
C LYS A 65 0.18 -7.72 -4.17
N ILE A 66 -0.81 -8.59 -4.31
CA ILE A 66 -1.53 -9.19 -3.17
C ILE A 66 -0.58 -9.93 -2.20
N ASP A 67 0.38 -10.70 -2.72
CA ASP A 67 1.36 -11.41 -1.88
C ASP A 67 2.22 -10.45 -1.05
N ALA A 68 2.69 -9.37 -1.68
CA ALA A 68 3.49 -8.36 -1.01
C ALA A 68 2.66 -7.56 0.00
N GLN A 69 1.39 -7.28 -0.33
CA GLN A 69 0.45 -6.64 0.58
C GLN A 69 0.27 -7.48 1.85
N TYR A 70 -0.01 -8.79 1.70
CA TYR A 70 -0.21 -9.67 2.84
C TYR A 70 1.05 -9.79 3.70
N ALA A 71 2.23 -9.88 3.08
CA ALA A 71 3.50 -9.97 3.78
C ALA A 71 3.83 -8.71 4.62
N LEU A 72 3.20 -7.56 4.36
CA LEU A 72 3.35 -6.34 5.16
C LEU A 72 2.45 -6.30 6.40
N TYR A 73 1.49 -7.21 6.51
CA TYR A 73 0.73 -7.35 7.75
C TYR A 73 1.60 -7.91 8.87
N THR A 74 1.22 -7.59 10.11
CA THR A 74 1.97 -8.04 11.28
C THR A 74 1.99 -9.55 11.45
N ASP A 75 3.15 -10.09 11.75
CA ASP A 75 3.33 -11.52 12.10
C ASP A 75 3.21 -11.77 13.61
N ARG A 76 2.90 -10.73 14.39
CA ARG A 76 2.69 -10.84 15.83
C ARG A 76 1.39 -11.58 16.12
N LYS A 77 1.50 -12.77 16.71
CA LYS A 77 0.41 -13.76 16.83
C LYS A 77 -0.88 -13.20 17.41
N GLU A 78 -0.80 -12.38 18.45
CA GLU A 78 -1.97 -11.74 19.07
C GLU A 78 -2.72 -10.72 18.18
N TYR A 79 -2.14 -10.28 17.05
CA TYR A 79 -2.75 -9.32 16.13
C TYR A 79 -3.13 -9.91 14.77
N ILE A 80 -2.72 -11.13 14.46
CA ILE A 80 -3.11 -11.83 13.23
C ILE A 80 -4.62 -12.07 13.23
N GLN A 81 -5.30 -11.68 12.15
CA GLN A 81 -6.75 -11.88 12.02
C GLN A 81 -7.12 -12.98 11.03
N TRP A 82 -6.31 -13.18 9.98
CA TRP A 82 -6.54 -14.22 8.99
C TRP A 82 -5.22 -14.70 8.39
N SER A 83 -5.21 -15.96 7.95
CA SER A 83 -4.07 -16.61 7.29
C SER A 83 -3.92 -16.13 5.83
N LYS A 84 -2.79 -16.47 5.20
CA LYS A 84 -2.56 -16.17 3.79
C LYS A 84 -3.59 -16.87 2.90
N GLU A 85 -3.90 -18.12 3.21
CA GLU A 85 -4.90 -18.92 2.49
C GLU A 85 -6.32 -18.36 2.65
N GLU A 86 -6.60 -17.66 3.75
CA GLU A 86 -7.84 -16.93 3.94
C GLU A 86 -7.84 -15.60 3.16
N ASP A 87 -6.71 -14.88 3.14
CA ASP A 87 -6.54 -13.67 2.34
C ASP A 87 -6.77 -13.95 0.85
N GLU A 88 -6.18 -15.00 0.31
CA GLU A 88 -6.33 -15.41 -1.10
C GLU A 88 -7.77 -15.69 -1.52
N LYS A 89 -8.67 -15.99 -0.57
CA LYS A 89 -10.10 -16.19 -0.83
C LYS A 89 -10.89 -14.88 -0.87
N ILE A 90 -10.31 -13.76 -0.42
CA ILE A 90 -10.96 -12.45 -0.47
C ILE A 90 -11.08 -12.01 -1.93
N PRO A 91 -12.32 -11.79 -2.42
CA PRO A 91 -12.55 -11.33 -3.78
C PRO A 91 -11.82 -10.02 -4.08
N VAL A 92 -11.28 -9.87 -5.30
CA VAL A 92 -10.63 -8.63 -5.74
C VAL A 92 -11.57 -7.42 -5.62
N THR A 93 -12.88 -7.61 -5.76
CA THR A 93 -13.91 -6.57 -5.58
C THR A 93 -13.97 -6.04 -4.15
N ASP A 94 -13.57 -6.85 -3.17
CA ASP A 94 -13.68 -6.54 -1.75
C ASP A 94 -12.39 -5.88 -1.23
N ARG A 95 -11.31 -5.91 -2.04
CA ARG A 95 -10.02 -5.26 -1.75
C ARG A 95 -9.99 -3.77 -2.06
N GLY A 96 -11.10 -3.23 -2.59
CA GLY A 96 -11.24 -1.84 -2.97
C GLY A 96 -10.64 -1.49 -4.33
N THR A 97 -11.08 -0.37 -4.89
CA THR A 97 -10.56 0.17 -6.15
C THR A 97 -9.39 1.11 -5.90
N SER A 98 -8.52 1.31 -6.89
CA SER A 98 -7.44 2.30 -6.79
C SER A 98 -7.96 3.68 -6.39
N GLU A 99 -9.11 4.11 -6.92
CA GLU A 99 -9.75 5.38 -6.56
C GLU A 99 -10.15 5.45 -5.07
N GLN A 100 -10.67 4.36 -4.51
CA GLN A 100 -10.99 4.28 -3.08
C GLN A 100 -9.73 4.35 -2.22
N VAL A 101 -8.68 3.64 -2.62
CA VAL A 101 -7.36 3.64 -1.94
C VAL A 101 -6.76 5.04 -1.94
N ILE A 102 -6.74 5.72 -3.09
CA ILE A 102 -6.23 7.10 -3.21
C ILE A 102 -7.01 8.06 -2.30
N LYS A 103 -8.33 7.91 -2.21
CA LYS A 103 -9.15 8.75 -1.31
C LYS A 103 -8.89 8.42 0.16
N GLN A 104 -8.77 7.14 0.50
CA GLN A 104 -8.60 6.68 1.88
C GLN A 104 -7.24 7.07 2.46
N PHE A 105 -6.18 6.99 1.67
CA PHE A 105 -4.80 7.22 2.11
C PHE A 105 -4.24 8.57 1.67
N LYS A 106 -5.11 9.50 1.25
CA LYS A 106 -4.71 10.86 0.88
C LYS A 106 -3.92 11.51 2.01
N ASN A 107 -2.73 12.03 1.68
CA ASN A 107 -1.80 12.67 2.61
C ASN A 107 -1.20 11.75 3.70
N ILE A 108 -1.24 10.42 3.56
CA ILE A 108 -0.59 9.51 4.52
C ILE A 108 0.92 9.80 4.67
N ASP A 109 1.57 10.22 3.58
CA ASP A 109 2.98 10.63 3.51
C ASP A 109 3.30 11.89 4.33
N LYS A 110 2.27 12.71 4.62
CA LYS A 110 2.36 13.94 5.42
C LYS A 110 1.82 13.74 6.84
N GLY A 111 1.46 12.51 7.19
CA GLY A 111 0.96 12.17 8.50
C GLY A 111 2.02 12.26 9.59
N GLU A 112 1.58 12.05 10.82
CA GLU A 112 2.45 11.93 11.99
C GLU A 112 2.31 10.53 12.58
N PHE A 113 3.43 9.90 12.93
CA PHE A 113 3.39 8.64 13.65
C PHE A 113 3.26 8.88 15.15
N ILE A 114 2.19 8.35 15.73
CA ILE A 114 1.87 8.42 17.16
C ILE A 114 2.03 7.02 17.74
N GLN A 115 3.10 6.82 18.50
CA GLN A 115 3.32 5.58 19.23
C GLN A 115 2.49 5.57 20.52
N THR A 116 1.67 4.53 20.72
CA THR A 116 0.76 4.43 21.88
C THR A 116 1.30 3.55 22.99
N ASN A 117 2.16 2.59 22.66
CA ASN A 117 2.94 1.79 23.61
C ASN A 117 4.21 1.24 22.92
N ASP A 118 4.96 0.34 23.55
CA ASP A 118 6.24 -0.17 23.04
C ASP A 118 6.18 -0.78 21.63
N TYR A 119 5.02 -1.32 21.25
CA TYR A 119 4.85 -2.06 20.01
C TYR A 119 3.58 -1.70 19.22
N GLU A 120 2.76 -0.77 19.67
CA GLU A 120 1.63 -0.24 18.93
C GLU A 120 1.81 1.25 18.64
N GLY A 121 1.31 1.66 17.49
CA GLY A 121 1.17 3.06 17.14
C GLY A 121 0.28 3.21 15.91
N TYR A 122 0.14 4.44 15.45
CA TYR A 122 -0.60 4.71 14.23
C TYR A 122 -0.10 5.94 13.50
N ILE A 123 -0.27 5.95 12.19
CA ILE A 123 -0.08 7.15 11.38
C ILE A 123 -1.38 7.92 11.40
N GLU A 124 -1.37 9.12 11.97
CA GLU A 124 -2.47 10.07 11.89
C GLU A 124 -2.29 10.97 10.68
N TYR A 125 -3.30 11.06 9.82
CA TYR A 125 -3.25 11.90 8.62
C TYR A 125 -4.64 12.42 8.24
N ASP A 126 -4.70 13.51 7.47
CA ASP A 126 -5.97 14.08 6.98
C ASP A 126 -6.29 13.59 5.56
N SER A 127 -7.27 12.69 5.45
CA SER A 127 -7.74 12.15 4.18
C SER A 127 -8.58 13.15 3.35
N GLY A 128 -8.82 14.35 3.87
CA GLY A 128 -9.71 15.36 3.31
C GLY A 128 -11.18 15.18 3.72
N LYS A 129 -11.48 14.13 4.49
CA LYS A 129 -12.78 13.91 5.16
C LYS A 129 -12.69 14.04 6.68
N GLY A 130 -11.52 14.45 7.18
CA GLY A 130 -11.16 14.45 8.59
C GLY A 130 -9.94 13.58 8.87
N LYS A 131 -9.52 13.58 10.14
CA LYS A 131 -8.40 12.77 10.60
C LYS A 131 -8.70 11.28 10.40
N SER A 132 -7.71 10.54 9.93
CA SER A 132 -7.74 9.10 9.71
C SER A 132 -6.52 8.49 10.40
N GLY A 133 -6.67 7.28 10.91
CA GLY A 133 -5.61 6.55 11.61
C GLY A 133 -5.27 5.25 10.89
N PHE A 134 -3.98 5.03 10.63
CA PHE A 134 -3.47 3.79 10.05
C PHE A 134 -2.64 3.03 11.08
N LYS A 135 -3.18 1.93 11.60
CA LYS A 135 -2.61 1.20 12.73
C LYS A 135 -1.36 0.41 12.31
N MET A 136 -0.31 0.54 13.12
CA MET A 136 0.97 -0.13 12.95
C MET A 136 1.30 -0.95 14.21
N ILE A 137 1.84 -2.14 14.01
CA ILE A 137 2.29 -3.05 15.07
C ILE A 137 3.76 -3.37 14.84
N LYS A 138 4.59 -3.21 15.87
CA LYS A 138 5.99 -3.64 15.88
C LYS A 138 6.04 -5.12 16.26
N ASN A 139 6.67 -5.93 15.43
CA ASN A 139 6.87 -7.35 15.74
C ASN A 139 7.98 -7.58 16.75
N GLU A 140 8.21 -8.85 17.07
CA GLU A 140 9.23 -9.28 18.05
C GLU A 140 10.66 -8.94 17.60
N ASP A 141 10.90 -8.82 16.29
CA ASP A 141 12.19 -8.42 15.70
C ASP A 141 12.41 -6.90 15.65
N GLY A 142 11.43 -6.12 16.11
CA GLY A 142 11.48 -4.66 16.17
C GLY A 142 11.08 -3.95 14.88
N ILE A 143 10.49 -4.66 13.92
CA ILE A 143 10.10 -4.14 12.61
C ILE A 143 8.62 -3.73 12.68
N TRP A 144 8.31 -2.50 12.26
CA TRP A 144 6.93 -2.04 12.16
C TRP A 144 6.22 -2.68 10.97
N GLN A 145 4.96 -3.06 11.17
CA GLN A 145 4.11 -3.73 10.18
C GLN A 145 2.68 -3.20 10.28
N VAL A 146 1.88 -3.48 9.26
CA VAL A 146 0.49 -3.02 9.18
C VAL A 146 -0.39 -3.90 10.06
N ALA A 147 -1.29 -3.30 10.84
CA ALA A 147 -2.30 -4.08 11.55
C ALA A 147 -3.39 -4.55 10.57
N PHE A 148 -3.91 -5.77 10.78
CA PHE A 148 -5.02 -6.31 9.99
C PHE A 148 -6.32 -5.49 10.12
N LEU A 149 -6.55 -4.91 11.30
CA LEU A 149 -7.76 -4.13 11.58
C LEU A 149 -7.45 -2.63 11.59
N PRO A 150 -8.32 -1.80 10.98
CA PRO A 150 -8.22 -0.36 11.12
C PRO A 150 -8.51 0.08 12.56
N ILE A 151 -8.18 1.32 12.86
CA ILE A 151 -8.56 1.97 14.12
C ILE A 151 -10.03 2.33 14.04
N GLN A 152 -10.79 1.99 15.07
CA GLN A 152 -12.22 2.33 15.22
C GLN A 152 -12.39 3.70 15.88
#